data_AF-A0A9P6AUP7-F1
#
_entry.id   AF-A0A9P6AUP7-F1
#
_cell.length_a   1.000
_cell.length_b   1.000
_cell.length_c   1.000
_cell.angle_alpha   90.00
_cell.angle_beta   90.00
_cell.angle_gamma   90.00
#
_symmetry.space_group_name_H-M   'P 1'
#
loop_
_entity.id
_entity.type
_entity.pdbx_description
1 polymer ?
#
loop_
_entity_poly.entity_id
_entity_poly.type
_entity_poly.pdbx_seq_one_letter_code
_entity_poly.pdbx_strand_id
1 'polypeptide(L)' 'MGLAGRKIKQRIPNDPRNLAWSENAAKFGHTYLAKLGWTPSTGLGAAGDGRATNIAVAQKLDQLGIGA' A
#
# COMPACT_ATOMS: atom_id res chain seq x y z
N MET A 1 12.03 -40.87 15.71
CA MET A 1 11.82 -40.12 14.46
C MET A 1 11.16 -38.80 14.81
N GLY A 2 11.92 -37.70 14.87
CA GLY A 2 11.40 -36.39 15.33
C GLY A 2 10.57 -35.70 14.25
N LEU A 3 9.31 -35.36 14.57
CA LEU A 3 8.32 -34.73 13.68
C LEU A 3 8.58 -33.23 13.39
N ALA A 4 9.80 -32.73 13.60
CA ALA A 4 10.11 -31.32 13.41
C ALA A 4 10.59 -31.06 11.97
N GLY A 5 9.89 -30.17 11.26
CA GLY A 5 10.30 -29.71 9.93
C GLY A 5 11.66 -29.02 9.92
N ARG A 6 12.32 -29.01 8.76
CA ARG A 6 13.65 -28.38 8.58
C ARG A 6 13.57 -26.88 8.87
N LYS A 7 14.48 -26.36 9.70
CA LYS A 7 14.65 -24.91 9.90
C LYS A 7 15.09 -24.26 8.60
N ILE A 8 14.27 -23.36 8.06
CA ILE A 8 14.60 -22.53 6.90
C ILE A 8 14.96 -21.13 7.41
N LYS A 9 16.12 -20.62 7.01
CA LYS A 9 16.54 -19.26 7.35
C LYS A 9 15.98 -18.31 6.30
N GLN A 10 14.88 -17.63 6.61
CA GLN A 10 14.30 -16.60 5.73
C GLN A 10 15.02 -15.27 5.96
N ARG A 11 15.58 -14.69 4.89
CA ARG A 11 16.10 -13.32 4.91
C ARG A 11 14.96 -12.36 4.62
N ILE A 12 14.59 -11.54 5.61
CA ILE A 12 13.60 -10.48 5.44
C ILE A 12 14.35 -9.24 4.90
N PRO A 13 13.95 -8.69 3.73
CA PRO A 13 14.55 -7.47 3.20
C PRO A 13 14.17 -6.24 4.04
N ASN A 14 14.87 -5.12 3.84
CA ASN A 14 14.68 -3.89 4.62
C ASN A 14 13.24 -3.33 4.56
N ASP A 15 12.54 -3.53 3.45
CA ASP A 15 11.15 -3.12 3.29
C ASP A 15 10.31 -4.30 2.77
N PRO A 16 9.87 -5.21 3.66
CA PRO A 16 9.16 -6.42 3.27
C PRO A 16 7.71 -6.15 2.84
N ARG A 17 7.17 -4.97 3.16
CA ARG A 17 5.79 -4.57 2.82
C ARG A 17 5.74 -3.51 1.72
N ASN A 18 6.90 -3.10 1.22
CA ASN A 18 7.05 -2.04 0.23
C ASN A 18 6.36 -0.74 0.68
N LEU A 19 6.52 -0.35 1.96
CA LEU A 19 5.88 0.84 2.55
C LEU A 19 6.73 2.10 2.46
N ALA A 20 8.04 1.96 2.23
CA ALA A 20 8.97 3.09 2.24
C ALA A 20 8.64 4.15 1.18
N TRP A 21 7.98 3.76 0.08
CA TRP A 21 7.52 4.71 -0.92
C TRP A 21 6.09 5.22 -0.64
N SER A 22 5.20 4.40 -0.08
CA SER A 22 3.79 4.74 0.13
C SER A 22 3.57 5.60 1.38
N GLU A 23 4.33 5.38 2.46
CA GLU A 23 4.21 6.11 3.73
C GLU A 23 5.12 7.34 3.81
N ASN A 24 5.82 7.68 2.73
CA ASN A 24 6.76 8.79 2.71
C ASN A 24 6.05 10.14 2.55
N ALA A 25 5.72 10.76 3.70
CA ALA A 25 5.12 12.08 3.79
C ALA A 25 6.06 13.24 3.38
N ALA A 26 7.37 13.00 3.21
CA ALA A 26 8.33 14.03 2.79
C ALA A 26 8.36 14.24 1.26
N LYS A 27 7.63 13.43 0.49
CA LYS A 27 7.55 13.57 -0.96
C LYS A 27 6.90 14.88 -1.37
N PHE A 28 7.28 15.37 -2.56
CA PHE A 28 6.75 16.60 -3.14
C PHE A 28 5.22 16.67 -3.11
N GLY A 29 4.53 15.61 -3.54
CA GLY A 29 3.06 15.59 -3.57
C GLY A 29 2.41 15.80 -2.20
N HIS A 30 2.91 15.11 -1.17
CA HIS A 30 2.42 15.27 0.21
C HIS A 30 2.67 16.69 0.74
N THR A 31 3.90 17.19 0.56
CA THR A 31 4.26 18.53 1.04
C THR A 31 3.52 19.65 0.30
N TYR A 32 3.26 19.48 -0.99
CA TYR A 32 2.49 20.44 -1.79
C TYR A 32 1.02 20.46 -1.38
N LEU A 33 0.38 19.30 -1.23
CA LEU A 33 -1.01 19.21 -0.78
C LEU A 33 -1.19 19.74 0.65
N ALA A 34 -0.25 19.47 1.55
CA ALA A 34 -0.26 20.03 2.90
C ALA A 34 -0.25 21.57 2.91
N LYS A 35 0.49 22.21 1.99
CA LYS A 35 0.48 23.67 1.83
C LYS A 35 -0.87 24.22 1.36
N LEU A 36 -1.68 23.39 0.70
CA LEU A 36 -3.04 23.72 0.28
C LEU A 36 -4.10 23.38 1.35
N GLY A 37 -3.68 23.00 2.55
CA GLY A 37 -4.57 22.68 3.67
C GLY A 37 -5.12 21.26 3.68
N TRP A 38 -4.65 20.38 2.78
CA TRP A 38 -5.04 18.97 2.78
C TRP A 38 -4.30 18.18 3.87
N THR A 39 -4.99 17.23 4.51
CA THR A 39 -4.40 16.32 5.49
C THR A 39 -4.51 14.85 5.04
N PRO A 40 -3.55 13.96 5.37
CA PRO A 40 -3.54 12.58 4.86
C PRO A 40 -4.76 11.73 5.22
N SER A 41 -5.47 12.06 6.31
CA SER A 41 -6.66 11.34 6.76
C SER A 41 -7.96 11.89 6.15
N THR A 42 -7.90 13.01 5.41
CA THR A 42 -9.07 13.66 4.82
C THR A 42 -9.15 13.40 3.32
N GLY A 43 -10.38 13.17 2.85
CA GLY A 43 -10.71 13.15 1.43
C GLY A 43 -10.52 14.51 0.77
N LEU A 44 -10.37 14.49 -0.57
CA LEU A 44 -10.32 15.71 -1.38
C LEU A 44 -11.74 16.16 -1.77
N GLY A 45 -11.91 17.43 -2.11
CA GLY A 45 -13.19 18.02 -2.52
C GLY A 45 -13.74 19.03 -1.52
N ALA A 46 -14.73 19.82 -1.93
CA ALA A 46 -15.22 20.95 -1.13
C ALA A 46 -15.78 20.56 0.25
N ALA A 47 -16.39 19.37 0.36
CA ALA A 47 -16.88 18.81 1.61
C ALA A 47 -15.97 17.69 2.18
N GLY A 48 -14.85 17.38 1.52
CA GLY A 48 -13.95 16.29 1.92
C GLY A 48 -14.47 14.88 1.61
N ASP A 49 -15.50 14.76 0.76
CA ASP A 49 -16.15 13.47 0.41
C ASP A 49 -15.32 12.57 -0.53
N GLY A 50 -14.20 13.07 -1.04
CA GLY A 50 -13.30 12.29 -1.88
C GLY A 50 -12.70 11.11 -1.12
N ARG A 51 -12.30 10.07 -1.86
CA ARG A 51 -11.68 8.90 -1.25
C ARG A 51 -10.31 9.26 -0.65
N ALA A 52 -10.08 8.89 0.61
CA ALA A 52 -8.79 9.12 1.28
C ALA A 52 -7.68 8.15 0.82
N THR A 53 -8.06 7.03 0.22
CA THR A 53 -7.13 5.97 -0.22
C THR A 53 -7.21 5.75 -1.73
N ASN A 54 -6.10 5.29 -2.30
CA ASN A 54 -6.03 4.94 -3.72
C ASN A 54 -6.91 3.73 -4.05
N ILE A 55 -7.32 3.63 -5.31
CA ILE A 55 -8.01 2.45 -5.83
C ILE A 55 -6.93 1.38 -6.08
N ALA A 56 -7.10 0.22 -5.45
CA ALA A 56 -6.30 -0.96 -5.76
C ALA A 56 -7.03 -1.78 -6.83
N VAL A 57 -6.29 -2.21 -7.85
CA VAL A 57 -6.82 -3.08 -8.92
C VAL A 57 -6.23 -4.47 -8.74
N ALA A 58 -7.11 -5.47 -8.68
CA ALA A 58 -6.69 -6.86 -8.73
C ALA A 58 -6.33 -7.22 -10.18
N GLN A 59 -5.05 -7.51 -10.44
CA GLN A 59 -4.63 -8.00 -11.73
C GLN A 59 -4.84 -9.51 -11.79
N LYS A 60 -5.66 -9.95 -12.75
CA LYS A 60 -5.81 -11.37 -13.07
C LYS A 60 -4.62 -11.82 -13.91
N LEU A 61 -3.82 -12.73 -13.38
CA LEU A 61 -2.60 -13.22 -14.04
C LEU A 61 -2.78 -14.59 -14.70
N ASP A 62 -3.89 -15.28 -14.40
CA ASP A 62 -4.21 -16.59 -14.97
C ASP A 62 -5.14 -16.49 -16.20
N GLN A 63 -5.42 -17.63 -16.82
CA GLN A 63 -6.28 -17.76 -18.00
C GLN A 63 -7.70 -18.28 -17.68
N LEU A 64 -8.11 -18.36 -16.40
CA LEU A 64 -9.44 -18.86 -16.03
C LEU A 64 -10.56 -17.86 -16.35
N GLY A 65 -11.82 -18.24 -16.11
CA GLY A 65 -12.96 -17.31 -16.20
C GLY A 65 -12.87 -16.16 -15.18
N ILE A 66 -13.67 -15.11 -15.37
CA ILE A 66 -13.82 -14.06 -14.36
C ILE A 66 -14.48 -14.66 -13.11
N GLY A 67 -13.85 -14.48 -11.94
CA GLY A 67 -14.36 -14.97 -10.65
C GLY A 67 -13.96 -16.40 -10.27
N ALA A 68 -13.06 -17.04 -11.04
CA ALA A 68 -12.48 -18.35 -10.74
C ALA A 68 -11.31 -18.28 -9.76
#